data_AF-X1DMX3-F1
#
_entry.id   AF-X1DMX3-F1
#
_cell.length_a   1.000
_cell.length_b   1.000
_cell.length_c   1.000
_cell.angle_alpha   90.00
_cell.angle_beta   90.00
_cell.angle_gamma   90.00
#
_symmetry.space_group_name_H-M   'P 1'
#
loop_
_entity.id
_entity.type
_entity.pdbx_description
1 polymer ?
#
loop_
_entity_poly.entity_id
_entity_poly.type
_entity_poly.pdbx_seq_one_letter_code
_entity_poly.pdbx_strand_id
1 'polypeptide(L)'
;MDYYLAISIRDLVKEKFSDIIETIEKFSGHIEQTEKDLILVRTNDLNLISCLFQMRENYPDAHYGFSQYVGIAKGISKIAKVTEILISEEVEKKIIERFEITSLGMLSIEGMSSQILIYRIDEPVKKLQFPKFVQRYD
;
A
#
# COMPACT_ATOMS: atom_id res chain seq x y z
N MET A 1 -2.96 15.50 5.82
CA MET A 1 -1.58 14.99 5.71
C MET A 1 -1.65 13.87 4.71
N ASP A 2 -0.79 13.91 3.70
CA ASP A 2 -0.88 12.99 2.58
C ASP A 2 0.04 11.79 2.83
N TYR A 3 -0.42 10.64 2.36
CA TYR A 3 0.28 9.37 2.35
C TYR A 3 0.31 8.83 0.93
N TYR A 4 1.30 8.00 0.66
CA TYR A 4 1.55 7.38 -0.62
C TYR A 4 1.58 5.87 -0.47
N LEU A 5 0.79 5.21 -1.30
CA LEU A 5 0.81 3.77 -1.50
C LEU A 5 1.43 3.49 -2.86
N ALA A 6 2.45 2.66 -2.87
CA ALA A 6 3.07 2.10 -4.05
C ALA A 6 2.67 0.62 -4.14
N ILE A 7 2.12 0.24 -5.29
CA ILE A 7 1.76 -1.13 -5.62
C ILE A 7 2.61 -1.57 -6.81
N SER A 8 3.54 -2.48 -6.58
CA SER A 8 4.38 -3.02 -7.65
C SER A 8 3.88 -4.39 -8.10
N ILE A 9 3.70 -4.55 -9.41
CA ILE A 9 3.24 -5.77 -10.08
C ILE A 9 4.02 -5.91 -11.39
N ARG A 10 4.85 -6.96 -11.51
CA ARG A 10 5.77 -7.11 -12.66
C ARG A 10 5.06 -7.20 -14.01
N ASP A 11 3.96 -7.95 -14.06
CA ASP A 11 3.20 -8.23 -15.28
C ASP A 11 1.82 -7.55 -15.22
N LEU A 12 1.83 -6.23 -15.01
CA LEU A 12 0.63 -5.42 -14.93
C LEU A 12 -0.05 -5.29 -16.30
N VAL A 13 -1.05 -6.15 -16.55
CA VAL A 13 -1.92 -6.08 -17.73
C VAL A 13 -3.03 -5.05 -17.54
N LYS A 14 -3.58 -4.54 -18.65
CA LYS A 14 -4.60 -3.47 -18.66
C LYS A 14 -5.83 -3.81 -17.80
N GLU A 15 -6.29 -5.06 -17.83
CA GLU A 15 -7.47 -5.50 -17.06
C GLU A 15 -7.20 -5.44 -15.55
N LYS A 16 -6.07 -5.99 -15.10
CA LYS A 16 -5.63 -5.90 -13.69
C LYS A 16 -5.49 -4.44 -13.26
N PHE A 17 -4.89 -3.61 -14.12
CA PHE A 17 -4.71 -2.19 -13.84
C PHE A 17 -6.03 -1.45 -13.60
N SER A 18 -7.01 -1.64 -14.49
CA SER A 18 -8.34 -1.02 -14.34
C SER A 18 -9.03 -1.45 -13.05
N ASP A 19 -9.02 -2.74 -12.73
CA ASP A 19 -9.64 -3.28 -11.51
C ASP A 19 -8.97 -2.76 -10.23
N ILE A 20 -7.64 -2.64 -10.24
CA ILE A 20 -6.86 -2.06 -9.15
C ILE A 20 -7.26 -0.59 -8.92
N ILE A 21 -7.34 0.21 -9.98
CA ILE A 21 -7.72 1.63 -9.87
C ILE A 21 -9.12 1.77 -9.29
N GLU A 22 -10.09 1.05 -9.84
CA GLU A 22 -11.47 1.08 -9.34
C GLU A 22 -11.56 0.68 -7.87
N THR A 23 -10.76 -0.30 -7.46
CA THR A 23 -10.69 -0.76 -6.08
C THR A 23 -10.08 0.31 -5.17
N ILE A 24 -9.02 0.99 -5.59
CA ILE A 24 -8.35 2.05 -4.82
C ILE A 24 -9.24 3.30 -4.67
N GLU A 25 -9.91 3.73 -5.73
CA GLU A 25 -10.78 4.91 -5.72
C GLU A 25 -11.94 4.76 -4.72
N LYS A 26 -12.43 3.53 -4.50
CA LYS A 26 -13.46 3.23 -3.48
C LYS A 26 -13.01 3.53 -2.04
N PHE A 27 -11.70 3.61 -1.80
CA PHE A 27 -11.09 3.88 -0.50
C PHE A 27 -10.47 5.28 -0.43
N SER A 28 -10.96 6.23 -1.22
CA SER A 28 -10.43 7.60 -1.27
C SER A 28 -8.94 7.66 -1.63
N GLY A 29 -8.47 6.68 -2.42
CA GLY A 29 -7.17 6.72 -3.05
C GLY A 29 -7.26 7.46 -4.38
N HIS A 30 -6.25 8.28 -4.67
CA HIS A 30 -6.12 9.01 -5.93
C HIS A 30 -4.86 8.55 -6.65
N ILE A 31 -4.98 8.15 -7.90
CA ILE A 31 -3.81 7.74 -8.70
C ILE A 31 -2.99 9.00 -9.04
N GLU A 32 -1.74 9.05 -8.58
CA GLU A 32 -0.81 10.15 -8.86
C GLU A 32 0.06 9.85 -10.08
N GLN A 33 0.57 8.63 -10.17
CA GLN A 33 1.53 8.23 -11.19
C GLN A 33 1.39 6.74 -11.49
N THR A 34 1.65 6.38 -12.75
CA THR A 34 1.73 5.00 -13.19
C THR A 34 3.02 4.80 -13.98
N GLU A 35 3.71 3.71 -13.68
CA GLU A 35 4.85 3.20 -14.44
C GLU A 35 4.50 1.78 -14.92
N LYS A 36 5.36 1.15 -15.73
CA LYS A 36 5.07 -0.16 -16.34
C LYS A 36 4.66 -1.23 -15.33
N ASP A 37 5.28 -1.23 -14.15
CA ASP A 37 5.16 -2.23 -13.10
C ASP A 37 4.80 -1.63 -11.73
N LEU A 38 4.32 -0.38 -11.72
CA LEU A 38 4.09 0.38 -10.49
C LEU A 38 2.87 1.29 -10.61
N ILE A 39 2.00 1.23 -9.61
CA ILE A 39 0.90 2.17 -9.41
C ILE A 39 1.19 2.96 -8.15
N LEU A 40 1.22 4.30 -8.26
CA LEU A 40 1.37 5.20 -7.14
C LEU A 40 0.04 5.88 -6.84
N VAL A 41 -0.39 5.76 -5.59
CA VAL A 41 -1.63 6.29 -5.05
C VAL A 41 -1.30 7.32 -3.98
N ARG A 42 -1.96 8.48 -3.99
CA ARG A 42 -2.03 9.40 -2.86
C ARG A 42 -3.33 9.23 -2.11
N THR A 43 -3.28 9.27 -0.79
CA THR A 43 -4.47 9.33 0.04
C THR A 43 -4.24 10.19 1.27
N ASN A 44 -5.31 10.76 1.81
CA ASN A 44 -5.31 11.38 3.13
C ASN A 44 -5.98 10.47 4.19
N ASP A 45 -6.40 9.26 3.80
CA ASP A 45 -7.10 8.30 4.65
C ASP A 45 -6.32 6.97 4.77
N LEU A 46 -5.90 6.64 5.99
CA LEU A 46 -5.23 5.38 6.31
C LEU A 46 -6.15 4.16 6.24
N ASN A 47 -7.47 4.35 6.07
CA ASN A 47 -8.37 3.25 5.77
C ASN A 47 -8.05 2.56 4.44
N LEU A 48 -7.30 3.20 3.55
CA LEU A 48 -6.77 2.56 2.34
C LEU A 48 -5.92 1.32 2.67
N ILE A 49 -5.29 1.24 3.84
CA ILE A 49 -4.55 0.05 4.27
C ILE A 49 -5.47 -1.17 4.41
N SER A 50 -6.73 -0.97 4.82
CA SER A 50 -7.72 -2.05 4.87
C SER A 50 -8.00 -2.63 3.48
N CYS A 51 -7.98 -1.78 2.44
CA CYS A 51 -8.14 -2.22 1.05
C CYS A 51 -7.02 -3.17 0.63
N LEU A 52 -5.79 -2.93 1.08
CA LEU A 52 -4.64 -3.75 0.73
C LEU A 52 -4.80 -5.20 1.17
N PHE A 53 -5.51 -5.48 2.25
CA PHE A 53 -5.81 -6.85 2.67
C PHE A 53 -6.68 -7.59 1.65
N GLN A 54 -7.70 -6.92 1.10
CA GLN A 54 -8.49 -7.49 0.01
C GLN A 54 -7.68 -7.59 -1.29
N MET A 55 -6.82 -6.60 -1.56
CA MET A 55 -5.96 -6.62 -2.75
C MET A 55 -4.94 -7.76 -2.71
N ARG A 56 -4.38 -8.11 -1.54
CA ARG A 56 -3.46 -9.25 -1.38
C ARG A 56 -4.08 -10.56 -1.85
N GLU A 57 -5.38 -10.75 -1.64
CA GLU A 57 -6.12 -11.95 -2.07
C GLU A 57 -6.34 -11.96 -3.58
N ASN A 58 -6.68 -10.80 -4.16
CA ASN A 58 -7.00 -10.67 -5.58
C ASN A 58 -5.75 -10.60 -6.48
N TYR A 59 -4.64 -10.07 -5.95
CA TYR A 59 -3.38 -9.86 -6.68
C TYR A 59 -2.22 -10.49 -5.89
N PRO A 60 -2.11 -11.83 -5.93
CA PRO A 60 -1.12 -12.57 -5.16
C PRO A 60 0.30 -12.38 -5.70
N ASP A 61 0.52 -11.58 -6.74
CA ASP A 61 1.82 -11.20 -7.31
C ASP A 61 2.21 -9.75 -6.97
N ALA A 62 1.38 -9.04 -6.21
CA ALA A 62 1.59 -7.65 -5.87
C ALA A 62 2.47 -7.46 -4.62
N HIS A 63 3.20 -6.35 -4.63
CA HIS A 63 4.09 -5.91 -3.56
C HIS A 63 3.70 -4.51 -3.11
N TYR A 64 3.51 -4.30 -1.82
CA TYR A 64 2.90 -3.07 -1.31
C TYR A 64 3.85 -2.29 -0.40
N GLY A 65 3.91 -0.98 -0.65
CA GLY A 65 4.66 -0.04 0.15
C GLY A 65 3.84 1.18 0.53
N PHE A 66 3.80 1.54 1.81
CA PHE A 66 3.07 2.71 2.31
C PHE A 66 3.97 3.66 3.11
N SER A 67 3.98 4.96 2.77
CA SER A 67 4.78 5.99 3.46
C SER A 67 4.20 7.40 3.25
N GLN A 68 4.56 8.37 4.08
CA GLN A 68 4.32 9.79 3.81
C GLN A 68 5.22 10.35 2.70
N TYR A 69 6.24 9.61 2.28
CA TYR A 69 7.21 10.05 1.28
C TYR A 69 7.16 9.14 0.05
N VAL A 70 6.95 9.73 -1.13
CA VAL A 70 6.84 9.01 -2.42
C VAL A 70 8.02 8.06 -2.65
N GLY A 71 9.26 8.55 -2.48
CA GLY A 71 10.46 7.76 -2.73
C GLY A 71 10.57 6.54 -1.81
N ILE A 72 10.17 6.70 -0.54
CA ILE A 72 10.18 5.62 0.44
C ILE A 72 9.09 4.60 0.08
N ALA A 73 7.84 5.04 -0.19
CA ALA A 73 6.76 4.14 -0.59
C ALA A 73 7.16 3.27 -1.80
N LYS A 74 7.72 3.90 -2.85
CA LYS A 74 8.23 3.18 -4.02
C LYS A 74 9.35 2.20 -3.64
N GLY A 75 10.34 2.65 -2.89
CA GLY A 75 11.48 1.82 -2.50
C GLY A 75 11.08 0.61 -1.67
N ILE A 76 10.21 0.78 -0.68
CA ILE A 76 9.75 -0.32 0.18
C ILE A 76 8.86 -1.31 -0.58
N SER A 77 8.04 -0.84 -1.54
CA SER A 77 7.26 -1.75 -2.41
C SER A 77 8.13 -2.68 -3.25
N LYS A 78 9.34 -2.25 -3.63
CA LYS A 78 10.28 -3.06 -4.44
C LYS A 78 11.01 -4.15 -3.65
N ILE A 79 11.14 -3.97 -2.33
CA ILE A 79 11.80 -4.94 -1.43
C ILE A 79 10.81 -5.82 -0.67
N ALA A 80 9.53 -5.44 -0.65
CA ALA A 80 8.48 -6.26 -0.06
C ALA A 80 8.44 -7.63 -0.74
N LYS A 81 8.22 -8.70 0.02
CA LYS A 81 7.90 -9.99 -0.59
C LYS A 81 6.49 -9.93 -1.18
N VAL A 82 6.21 -10.92 -2.00
CA VAL A 82 4.88 -11.12 -2.58
C VAL A 82 3.82 -11.09 -1.48
N THR A 83 2.75 -10.31 -1.69
CA THR A 83 1.67 -10.02 -0.74
C THR A 83 2.06 -9.29 0.55
N GLU A 84 3.33 -8.98 0.80
CA GLU A 84 3.69 -8.19 1.99
C GLU A 84 3.26 -6.73 1.84
N ILE A 85 2.76 -6.16 2.93
CA ILE A 85 2.55 -4.71 3.07
C ILE A 85 3.62 -4.21 4.01
N LEU A 86 4.57 -3.48 3.44
CA LEU A 86 5.60 -2.80 4.19
C LEU A 86 5.21 -1.34 4.38
N ILE A 87 5.48 -0.85 5.58
CA ILE A 87 5.24 0.53 5.96
C ILE A 87 6.48 1.11 6.64
N SER A 88 6.59 2.42 6.55
CA SER A 88 7.58 3.20 7.28
C SER A 88 7.09 3.60 8.68
N GLU A 89 8.03 4.00 9.54
CA GLU A 89 7.79 4.34 10.95
C GLU A 89 6.68 5.40 11.15
N GLU A 90 6.58 6.39 10.26
CA GLU A 90 5.57 7.43 10.41
C GLU A 90 4.14 6.94 10.17
N VAL A 91 3.98 5.87 9.39
CA VAL A 91 2.69 5.22 9.14
C VAL A 91 2.36 4.28 10.28
N GLU A 92 3.34 3.51 10.73
CA GLU A 92 3.22 2.57 11.86
C GLU A 92 2.61 3.27 13.09
N LYS A 93 3.18 4.41 13.48
CA LYS A 93 2.71 5.23 14.62
C LYS A 93 1.24 5.64 14.52
N LYS A 94 0.64 5.63 13.33
CA LYS A 94 -0.74 6.01 13.09
C LYS A 94 -1.70 4.82 13.08
N ILE A 95 -1.20 3.60 12.95
CA ILE A 95 -2.03 2.41 12.74
C ILE A 95 -1.75 1.27 13.72
N ILE A 96 -0.78 1.41 14.62
CA ILE A 96 -0.38 0.38 15.58
C ILE A 96 -1.53 -0.19 16.42
N GLU A 97 -2.56 0.61 16.72
CA GLU A 97 -3.74 0.14 17.48
C GLU A 97 -4.73 -0.68 16.64
N ARG A 98 -4.58 -0.66 15.32
CA ARG A 98 -5.52 -1.28 14.36
C ARG A 98 -4.98 -2.57 13.77
N PHE A 99 -3.66 -2.78 13.78
CA PHE A 99 -2.99 -3.89 13.13
C PHE A 99 -1.88 -4.47 14.00
N GLU A 100 -1.67 -5.78 13.87
CA GLU A 100 -0.46 -6.45 14.31
C GLU A 100 0.67 -6.08 13.35
N ILE A 101 1.79 -5.61 13.92
CA ILE A 101 2.89 -5.05 13.16
C ILE A 101 4.21 -5.65 13.65
N THR A 102 4.99 -6.20 12.71
CA THR A 102 6.34 -6.72 12.98
C THR A 102 7.39 -5.73 12.51
N SER A 103 8.32 -5.35 13.38
CA SER A 103 9.50 -4.57 12.97
C SER A 103 10.49 -5.44 12.22
N LEU A 104 10.92 -4.99 11.04
CA LEU A 104 11.93 -5.65 10.22
C LEU A 104 13.33 -5.03 10.37
N GLY A 105 13.45 -4.02 11.24
CA GLY A 105 14.69 -3.30 11.47
C GLY A 105 15.00 -2.20 10.46
N MET A 106 16.23 -1.70 10.52
CA MET A 106 16.68 -0.59 9.69
C MET A 106 17.15 -1.08 8.33
N LEU A 107 16.61 -0.51 7.26
CA LEU A 107 16.98 -0.78 5.88
C LEU A 107 17.62 0.46 5.24
N SER A 108 18.67 0.23 4.46
CA SER A 108 19.23 1.24 3.57
C SER A 108 18.70 0.99 2.17
N ILE A 109 18.05 1.99 1.58
CA ILE A 109 17.63 1.96 0.19
C ILE A 109 18.76 2.61 -0.63
N GLU A 110 19.13 1.99 -1.74
CA GLU A 110 20.15 2.51 -2.65
C GLU A 110 19.85 3.96 -3.04
N GLY A 111 20.82 4.86 -2.84
CA GLY A 111 20.67 6.29 -3.07
C GLY A 111 20.14 7.11 -1.89
N MET A 112 19.77 6.50 -0.76
CA MET A 112 19.44 7.22 0.47
C MET A 112 20.67 7.40 1.38
N SER A 113 20.82 8.60 1.94
CA SER A 113 21.89 8.91 2.91
C SER A 113 21.58 8.40 4.32
N SER A 114 20.34 7.97 4.58
CA SER A 114 19.87 7.50 5.88
C SER A 114 19.24 6.13 5.79
N GLN A 115 19.32 5.39 6.91
CA GLN A 115 18.55 4.17 7.10
C GLN A 115 17.13 4.52 7.52
N ILE A 116 16.17 3.69 7.12
CA ILE A 116 14.76 3.82 7.48
C ILE A 116 14.31 2.58 8.25
N LEU A 117 13.52 2.78 9.28
CA LEU A 117 12.93 1.69 10.03
C LEU A 117 11.69 1.19 9.29
N ILE A 118 11.68 -0.10 8.96
CA ILE A 118 10.61 -0.73 8.19
C ILE A 118 9.82 -1.69 9.07
N TYR A 119 8.52 -1.71 8.83
CA TYR A 119 7.58 -2.56 9.51
C TYR A 119 6.73 -3.32 8.49
N ARG A 120 6.32 -4.53 8.85
CA ARG A 120 5.34 -5.31 8.10
C ARG A 120 4.01 -5.27 8.83
N ILE A 121 2.93 -5.05 8.09
CA ILE A 121 1.58 -5.26 8.61
C ILE A 121 1.24 -6.74 8.44
N ASP A 122 1.02 -7.43 9.55
CA ASP A 122 0.67 -8.84 9.59
C ASP A 122 -0.85 -8.99 9.42
N GLU A 123 -1.62 -8.72 10.48
CA GLU A 123 -3.06 -8.95 10.55
C GLU A 123 -3.80 -7.75 11.17
N PRO A 124 -5.09 -7.55 10.89
CA PRO A 124 -5.88 -6.54 11.57
C PRO A 124 -6.32 -7.03 12.95
N VAL A 125 -6.18 -6.18 13.98
CA VAL A 125 -6.55 -6.51 15.37
C VAL A 125 -8.07 -6.71 15.53
N LYS A 126 -8.85 -6.07 14.66
CA LYS A 126 -10.31 -6.18 14.60
C LYS A 126 -10.74 -6.44 13.16
N LYS A 127 -11.95 -6.97 12.99
CA LYS A 127 -12.54 -7.20 11.67
C LYS A 127 -12.56 -5.90 10.85
N LEU A 128 -11.91 -5.93 9.69
CA LEU A 128 -11.86 -4.80 8.77
C LEU A 128 -13.26 -4.46 8.26
N GLN A 129 -13.53 -3.16 8.14
CA GLN A 129 -14.74 -2.65 7.51
C GLN A 129 -14.39 -2.17 6.11
N PHE A 130 -15.06 -2.75 5.12
CA PHE A 130 -14.93 -2.38 3.71
C PHE A 130 -16.13 -1.47 3.36
N PRO A 131 -15.92 -0.37 2.61
CA PRO A 131 -17.00 0.46 2.12
C PRO A 131 -17.96 -0.39 1.28
N LYS A 132 -19.27 -0.19 1.49
CA LYS A 132 -20.29 -0.90 0.71
C LYS A 132 -20.20 -0.47 -0.75
N PHE A 133 -20.34 -1.41 -1.68
CA PHE A 133 -20.48 -1.11 -3.12
C PHE A 133 -21.56 -0.04 -3.31
N VAL A 134 -21.15 1.16 -3.74
CA VAL A 134 -22.09 2.11 -4.33
C VAL A 134 -22.23 1.66 -5.77
N GLN A 135 -23.29 0.91 -6.08
CA GLN A 135 -23.72 0.74 -7.47
C GLN A 135 -23.95 2.15 -8.03
N ARG A 136 -23.05 2.60 -8.91
CA ARG A 136 -23.37 3.70 -9.82
C ARG A 136 -24.44 3.14 -10.75
N TYR A 137 -25.66 3.62 -10.61
CA TYR A 137 -26.69 3.41 -11.61
C TYR A 137 -26.25 4.12 -12.89
N ASP A 138 -26.31 3.40 -14.01
CA ASP A 138 -26.11 3.90 -15.38
C ASP A 138 -27.03 5.08 -15.71
#